data_AF-A0A920LU67-F1
#
_entry.id   AF-A0A920LU67-F1
#
_cell.length_a   1.000
_cell.length_b   1.000
_cell.length_c   1.000
_cell.angle_alpha   90.00
_cell.angle_beta   90.00
_cell.angle_gamma   90.00
#
_symmetry.space_group_name_H-M   'P 1'
#
loop_
_entity.id
_entity.type
_entity.pdbx_description
1 polymer ?
#
loop_
_entity_poly.entity_id
_entity_poly.type
_entity_poly.pdbx_seq_one_letter_code
_entity_poly.pdbx_strand_id
1 'polypeptide(L)'
;MINNIHNIKVRLNRSELAVPGSRIDFFEKAAKSDADIIFLDLEDSVLISQKSSARANVIEAVNDIDWRDKTLSIRVNSYDTEFINDDIEEIMKNTSSRLDLLMFPKVNSDKEVLKFDELVTAYENKFKRKKKIGFEIIIETTLGLININQI
;
A
#
# COMPACT_ATOMS: atom_id res chain seq x y z
N MET A 1 15.34 14.37 15.29
CA MET A 1 16.42 14.29 14.28
C MET A 1 15.81 13.70 13.02
N ILE A 2 15.37 14.52 12.08
CA ILE A 2 14.87 14.06 10.77
C ILE A 2 16.01 14.28 9.77
N ASN A 3 17.04 13.46 9.85
CA ASN A 3 18.18 13.49 8.93
C ASN A 3 18.18 12.19 8.11
N ASN A 4 17.26 12.04 7.15
CA ASN A 4 17.43 11.03 6.10
C ASN A 4 16.54 11.18 4.86
N ILE A 5 16.32 12.42 4.38
CA ILE A 5 15.64 12.65 3.09
C ILE A 5 16.48 12.11 1.90
N HIS A 6 17.74 11.73 2.13
CA HIS A 6 18.69 11.31 1.09
C HIS A 6 18.61 9.84 0.65
N ASN A 7 17.66 9.04 1.15
CA ASN A 7 17.56 7.62 0.80
C ASN A 7 16.19 7.20 0.21
N ILE A 8 15.48 8.15 -0.41
CA ILE A 8 14.26 7.85 -1.15
C ILE A 8 14.65 7.17 -2.46
N LYS A 9 14.21 5.93 -2.64
CA LYS A 9 14.38 5.22 -3.91
C LYS A 9 13.61 5.98 -4.99
N VAL A 10 14.33 6.57 -5.94
CA VAL A 10 13.72 7.24 -7.11
C VAL A 10 12.99 6.19 -7.94
N ARG A 11 11.69 6.41 -8.16
CA ARG A 11 10.82 5.58 -8.99
C ARG A 11 10.20 6.47 -10.06
N LEU A 12 10.05 5.95 -11.27
CA LEU A 12 9.25 6.63 -12.28
C LEU A 12 7.79 6.59 -11.81
N ASN A 13 7.13 7.75 -11.73
CA ASN A 13 5.76 7.87 -11.24
C ASN A 13 5.00 8.94 -12.04
N ARG A 14 4.85 8.71 -13.36
CA ARG A 14 4.09 9.60 -14.26
C ARG A 14 2.61 9.23 -14.31
N SER A 15 2.30 7.99 -13.98
CA SER A 15 0.95 7.42 -14.01
C SER A 15 0.81 6.31 -12.98
N GLU A 16 -0.29 6.33 -12.25
CA GLU A 16 -0.61 5.35 -11.23
C GLU A 16 -2.01 4.79 -11.48
N LEU A 17 -2.10 3.47 -11.71
CA LEU A 17 -3.33 2.79 -12.09
C LEU A 17 -3.96 2.10 -10.88
N ALA A 18 -5.16 2.54 -10.53
CA ALA A 18 -6.01 1.94 -9.51
C ALA A 18 -6.63 0.62 -10.00
N VAL A 19 -6.53 -0.45 -9.20
CA VAL A 19 -7.14 -1.75 -9.53
C VAL A 19 -7.85 -2.34 -8.31
N PRO A 20 -9.19 -2.53 -8.33
CA PRO A 20 -9.91 -3.09 -7.19
C PRO A 20 -9.45 -4.50 -6.85
N GLY A 21 -9.13 -4.77 -5.57
CA GLY A 21 -8.71 -6.08 -5.08
C GLY A 21 -9.79 -7.17 -5.21
N SER A 22 -11.05 -6.76 -5.39
CA SER A 22 -12.19 -7.65 -5.67
C SER A 22 -12.33 -8.05 -7.14
N ARG A 23 -11.53 -7.49 -8.06
CA ARG A 23 -11.61 -7.70 -9.52
C ARG A 23 -10.37 -8.39 -10.06
N ILE A 24 -10.24 -9.68 -9.76
CA ILE A 24 -9.10 -10.53 -10.16
C ILE A 24 -8.85 -10.49 -11.68
N ASP A 25 -9.93 -10.40 -12.46
CA ASP A 25 -9.89 -10.32 -13.93
C ASP A 25 -9.18 -9.06 -14.48
N PHE A 26 -8.90 -8.07 -13.62
CA PHE A 26 -8.20 -6.84 -13.99
C PHE A 26 -6.68 -6.91 -13.75
N PHE A 27 -6.19 -7.78 -12.87
CA PHE A 27 -4.79 -7.74 -12.44
C PHE A 27 -3.80 -7.98 -13.58
N GLU A 28 -4.01 -9.03 -14.39
CA GLU A 28 -3.14 -9.28 -15.55
C GLU A 28 -3.20 -8.16 -16.60
N LYS A 29 -4.38 -7.54 -16.78
CA LYS A 29 -4.54 -6.42 -17.71
C LYS A 29 -3.75 -5.21 -17.21
N ALA A 30 -3.81 -4.95 -15.90
CA ALA A 30 -3.03 -3.89 -15.27
C ALA A 30 -1.52 -4.14 -15.39
N ALA A 31 -1.05 -5.38 -15.17
CA ALA A 31 0.35 -5.76 -15.35
C ALA A 31 0.84 -5.56 -16.80
N LYS A 32 -0.05 -5.70 -17.79
CA LYS A 32 0.22 -5.49 -19.22
C LYS A 32 0.10 -4.03 -19.68
N SER A 33 -0.42 -3.12 -18.85
CA SER A 33 -0.59 -1.70 -19.19
C SER A 33 0.75 -0.95 -19.29
N ASP A 34 0.71 0.31 -19.73
CA ASP A 34 1.88 1.20 -19.76
C ASP A 34 2.07 2.01 -18.46
N ALA A 35 1.25 1.74 -17.42
CA ALA A 35 1.34 2.48 -16.17
C ALA A 35 2.65 2.21 -15.42
N ASP A 36 3.27 3.26 -14.87
CA ASP A 36 4.49 3.16 -14.06
C ASP A 36 4.23 2.48 -12.69
N ILE A 37 3.12 2.84 -12.05
CA ILE A 37 2.69 2.29 -10.76
C ILE A 37 1.33 1.61 -10.92
N ILE A 38 1.16 0.46 -10.28
CA ILE A 38 -0.13 -0.18 -10.04
C ILE A 38 -0.38 -0.18 -8.55
N PHE A 39 -1.53 0.32 -8.10
CA PHE A 39 -1.99 0.04 -6.74
C PHE A 39 -3.19 -0.89 -6.75
N LEU A 40 -3.08 -1.95 -5.95
CA LEU A 40 -4.17 -2.87 -5.70
C LEU A 40 -4.98 -2.35 -4.51
N ASP A 41 -6.25 -2.09 -4.74
CA ASP A 41 -7.08 -1.35 -3.79
C ASP A 41 -7.88 -2.28 -2.89
N LEU A 42 -7.76 -2.10 -1.57
CA LEU A 42 -8.58 -2.75 -0.56
C LEU A 42 -9.62 -1.80 0.05
N GLU A 43 -9.64 -0.54 -0.37
CA GLU A 43 -10.40 0.52 0.28
C GLU A 43 -11.67 0.88 -0.50
N ASP A 44 -11.85 2.11 -0.97
CA ASP A 44 -13.14 2.62 -1.46
C ASP A 44 -13.73 1.86 -2.67
N SER A 45 -12.91 1.16 -3.46
CA SER A 45 -13.42 0.34 -4.58
C SER A 45 -13.88 -1.08 -4.20
N VAL A 46 -13.77 -1.45 -2.91
CA VAL A 46 -14.10 -2.79 -2.40
C VAL A 46 -15.25 -2.72 -1.40
N LEU A 47 -16.29 -3.52 -1.64
CA LEU A 47 -17.42 -3.65 -0.71
C LEU A 47 -16.96 -4.23 0.64
N ILE A 48 -17.59 -3.80 1.74
CA ILE A 48 -17.28 -4.27 3.10
C ILE A 48 -17.28 -5.80 3.19
N SER A 49 -18.30 -6.46 2.63
CA SER A 49 -18.42 -7.93 2.61
C SER A 49 -17.34 -8.64 1.80
N GLN A 50 -16.56 -7.91 1.00
CA GLN A 50 -15.50 -8.42 0.14
C GLN A 50 -14.10 -8.05 0.62
N LYS A 51 -13.94 -7.31 1.73
CA LYS A 51 -12.61 -6.86 2.21
C LYS A 51 -11.65 -8.02 2.45
N SER A 52 -12.12 -9.05 3.14
CA SER A 52 -11.33 -10.24 3.46
C SER A 52 -10.93 -11.02 2.19
N SER A 53 -11.86 -11.24 1.27
CA SER A 53 -11.55 -11.94 0.00
C SER A 53 -10.67 -11.11 -0.92
N ALA A 54 -10.89 -9.79 -1.01
CA ALA A 54 -10.04 -8.88 -1.77
C ALA A 54 -8.60 -8.88 -1.23
N ARG A 55 -8.41 -8.90 0.10
CA ARG A 55 -7.09 -9.02 0.71
C ARG A 55 -6.37 -10.30 0.29
N ALA A 56 -7.07 -11.44 0.34
CA ALA A 56 -6.52 -12.71 -0.10
C ALA A 56 -6.12 -12.67 -1.60
N ASN A 57 -7.00 -12.14 -2.45
CA ASN A 57 -6.75 -12.00 -3.89
C ASN A 57 -5.52 -11.12 -4.17
N VAL A 58 -5.38 -10.01 -3.46
CA VAL A 58 -4.26 -9.07 -3.61
C VAL A 58 -2.94 -9.73 -3.20
N ILE A 59 -2.94 -10.46 -2.07
CA ILE A 59 -1.77 -11.22 -1.62
C ILE A 59 -1.34 -12.26 -2.65
N GLU A 60 -2.29 -13.05 -3.17
CA GLU A 60 -2.05 -14.03 -4.23
C GLU A 60 -1.49 -13.36 -5.49
N ALA A 61 -2.13 -12.28 -5.94
CA ALA A 61 -1.71 -11.54 -7.13
C ALA A 61 -0.29 -10.97 -7.01
N VAL A 62 0.10 -10.47 -5.83
CA VAL A 62 1.47 -9.97 -5.59
C VAL A 62 2.51 -11.08 -5.72
N ASN A 63 2.15 -12.32 -5.38
CA ASN A 63 3.05 -13.46 -5.41
C ASN A 63 3.12 -14.11 -6.80
N ASP A 64 1.99 -14.18 -7.50
CA ASP A 64 1.84 -15.08 -8.64
C ASP A 64 1.84 -14.37 -10.00
N ILE A 65 1.50 -13.08 -10.05
CA ILE A 65 1.48 -12.32 -11.31
C ILE A 65 2.86 -11.73 -11.61
N ASP A 66 3.29 -11.85 -12.88
CA ASP A 66 4.43 -11.10 -13.40
C ASP A 66 4.06 -9.64 -13.64
N TRP A 67 4.28 -8.82 -12.61
CA TRP A 67 4.10 -7.37 -12.64
C TRP A 67 5.22 -6.61 -13.39
N ARG A 68 6.16 -7.32 -14.03
CA ARG A 68 7.29 -6.72 -14.75
C ARG A 68 8.07 -5.75 -13.86
N ASP A 69 8.54 -4.64 -14.44
CA ASP A 69 9.31 -3.57 -13.81
C ASP A 69 8.45 -2.50 -13.11
N LYS A 70 7.12 -2.67 -13.04
CA LYS A 70 6.21 -1.71 -12.41
C LYS A 70 6.46 -1.58 -10.91
N THR A 71 6.25 -0.40 -10.35
CA THR A 71 6.14 -0.28 -8.90
C THR A 71 4.78 -0.82 -8.47
N LEU A 72 4.76 -1.74 -7.50
CA LEU A 72 3.52 -2.34 -7.00
C LEU A 72 3.19 -1.81 -5.61
N SER A 73 2.05 -1.15 -5.49
CA SER A 73 1.50 -0.61 -4.24
C SER A 73 0.24 -1.38 -3.85
N ILE A 74 -0.10 -1.37 -2.56
CA ILE A 74 -1.41 -1.82 -2.07
C ILE A 74 -2.00 -0.68 -1.25
N ARG A 75 -3.19 -0.21 -1.62
CA ARG A 75 -3.95 0.73 -0.81
C ARG A 75 -4.74 -0.03 0.24
N VAL A 76 -4.36 0.15 1.50
CA VAL A 76 -5.03 -0.48 2.65
C VAL A 76 -6.23 0.35 3.08
N ASN A 77 -7.07 -0.20 3.96
CA ASN A 77 -8.17 0.55 4.55
C ASN A 77 -7.67 1.66 5.50
N SER A 78 -8.50 2.67 5.72
CA SER A 78 -8.16 3.81 6.59
C SER A 78 -7.93 3.39 8.05
N TYR A 79 -7.13 4.20 8.77
CA TYR A 79 -6.72 3.99 10.16
C TYR A 79 -7.90 3.83 11.14
N ASP A 80 -9.04 4.44 10.83
CA ASP A 80 -10.26 4.45 11.64
C ASP A 80 -11.19 3.25 11.39
N THR A 81 -10.79 2.32 10.53
CA THR A 81 -11.58 1.12 10.20
C THR A 81 -11.11 -0.11 10.98
N GLU A 82 -11.99 -1.10 11.14
CA GLU A 82 -11.63 -2.38 11.75
C GLU A 82 -10.68 -3.23 10.86
N PHE A 83 -10.55 -2.90 9.58
CA PHE A 83 -9.83 -3.72 8.59
C PHE A 83 -8.32 -3.47 8.55
N ILE A 84 -7.86 -2.30 9.01
CA ILE A 84 -6.47 -1.85 8.82
C ILE A 84 -5.42 -2.78 9.45
N ASN A 85 -5.72 -3.31 10.65
CA ASN A 85 -4.77 -4.18 11.34
C ASN A 85 -4.57 -5.49 10.56
N ASP A 86 -5.68 -6.09 10.10
CA ASP A 86 -5.63 -7.31 9.30
C ASP A 86 -5.00 -7.06 7.93
N ASP A 87 -5.27 -5.91 7.30
CA ASP A 87 -4.63 -5.53 6.05
C ASP A 87 -3.11 -5.53 6.22
N ILE A 88 -2.58 -4.75 7.18
CA ILE A 88 -1.14 -4.63 7.38
C ILE A 88 -0.54 -5.98 7.77
N GLU A 89 -1.10 -6.70 8.75
CA GLU A 89 -0.50 -7.95 9.22
C GLU A 89 -0.46 -9.01 8.11
N GLU A 90 -1.59 -9.28 7.46
CA GLU A 90 -1.65 -10.34 6.45
C GLU A 90 -0.87 -9.98 5.18
N ILE A 91 -0.85 -8.69 4.77
CA ILE A 91 -0.01 -8.26 3.64
C ILE A 91 1.47 -8.43 4.00
N MET A 92 1.90 -7.98 5.17
CA MET A 92 3.30 -8.04 5.58
C MET A 92 3.79 -9.46 5.81
N LYS A 93 2.89 -10.35 6.24
CA LYS A 93 3.19 -11.77 6.47
C LYS A 93 3.26 -12.57 5.18
N ASN A 94 2.34 -12.34 4.24
CA ASN A 94 2.11 -13.29 3.14
C ASN A 94 2.53 -12.79 1.75
N THR A 95 2.84 -11.51 1.58
CA THR A 95 3.38 -11.02 0.30
C THR A 95 4.87 -11.29 0.16
N SER A 96 5.30 -11.62 -1.05
CA SER A 96 6.70 -11.72 -1.41
C SER A 96 7.41 -10.36 -1.39
N SER A 97 8.71 -10.35 -1.67
CA SER A 97 9.47 -9.12 -1.88
C SER A 97 9.05 -8.35 -3.14
N ARG A 98 8.05 -8.81 -3.90
CA ARG A 98 7.51 -8.10 -5.06
C ARG A 98 6.77 -6.82 -4.67
N LEU A 99 6.07 -6.80 -3.53
CA LEU A 99 5.38 -5.60 -3.03
C LEU A 99 6.36 -4.48 -2.76
N ASP A 100 6.17 -3.30 -3.35
CA ASP A 100 7.06 -2.14 -3.19
C ASP A 100 6.56 -1.16 -2.14
N LEU A 101 5.27 -0.86 -2.15
CA LEU A 101 4.69 0.24 -1.41
C LEU A 101 3.41 -0.18 -0.68
N LEU A 102 3.14 0.48 0.45
CA LEU A 102 1.82 0.52 1.07
C LEU A 102 1.29 1.95 0.95
N MET A 103 0.06 2.08 0.48
CA MET A 103 -0.62 3.35 0.33
C MET A 103 -1.65 3.51 1.46
N PHE A 104 -1.50 4.57 2.26
CA PHE A 104 -2.38 4.89 3.37
C PHE A 104 -3.35 6.01 2.99
N PRO A 105 -4.66 5.72 2.93
CA PRO A 105 -5.67 6.73 2.64
C PRO A 105 -5.95 7.62 3.86
N LYS A 106 -6.58 8.78 3.61
CA LYS A 106 -7.20 9.64 4.64
C LYS A 106 -6.27 10.01 5.80
N VAL A 107 -4.96 10.15 5.58
CA VAL A 107 -4.00 10.48 6.65
C VAL A 107 -4.20 11.92 7.13
N ASN A 108 -4.33 12.08 8.45
CA ASN A 108 -4.66 13.35 9.08
C ASN A 108 -3.52 13.94 9.92
N SER A 109 -2.50 13.16 10.28
CA SER A 109 -1.39 13.62 11.11
C SER A 109 -0.10 12.82 10.91
N ASP A 110 1.03 13.45 11.24
CA ASP A 110 2.36 12.82 11.31
C ASP A 110 2.39 11.61 12.26
N LYS A 111 1.62 11.67 13.36
CA LYS A 111 1.48 10.59 14.33
C LYS A 111 0.89 9.32 13.73
N GLU A 112 -0.04 9.43 12.79
CA GLU A 112 -0.58 8.27 12.07
C GLU A 112 0.51 7.62 11.22
N VAL A 113 1.29 8.43 10.49
CA VAL A 113 2.42 7.96 9.67
C VAL A 113 3.47 7.27 10.53
N LEU A 114 3.87 7.85 11.66
CA LEU A 114 4.83 7.25 12.58
C LEU A 114 4.31 5.91 13.13
N LYS A 115 3.02 5.82 13.45
CA LYS A 115 2.43 4.57 13.93
C LYS A 115 2.40 3.49 12.85
N PHE A 116 2.13 3.86 11.60
CA PHE A 116 2.25 2.93 10.47
C PHE A 116 3.71 2.48 10.27
N ASP A 117 4.68 3.38 10.36
CA ASP A 117 6.11 3.05 10.24
C ASP A 117 6.57 2.09 11.34
N GLU A 118 6.21 2.36 12.59
CA GLU A 118 6.51 1.48 13.72
C GLU A 118 5.92 0.09 13.52
N LEU A 119 4.65 0.01 13.11
CA LEU A 119 3.94 -1.26 12.92
C LEU A 119 4.51 -2.07 11.74
N VAL A 120 4.70 -1.42 10.58
CA VAL A 120 5.29 -2.06 9.40
C VAL A 120 6.72 -2.50 9.69
N THR A 121 7.54 -1.66 10.33
CA THR A 121 8.91 -2.01 10.73
C THR A 121 8.91 -3.20 11.70
N ALA A 122 7.98 -3.26 12.66
CA ALA A 122 7.86 -4.40 13.55
C ALA A 122 7.54 -5.69 12.77
N TYR A 123 6.65 -5.64 11.78
CA TYR A 123 6.31 -6.78 10.93
C TYR A 123 7.42 -7.15 9.94
N GLU A 124 8.15 -6.20 9.38
CA GLU A 124 9.36 -6.46 8.57
C GLU A 124 10.37 -7.30 9.35
N ASN A 125 10.61 -6.94 10.61
CA ASN A 125 11.50 -7.68 11.50
C ASN A 125 10.92 -9.04 11.91
N LYS A 126 9.65 -9.07 12.34
CA LYS A 126 8.95 -10.30 12.77
C LYS A 126 8.93 -11.36 11.66
N PHE A 127 8.63 -10.95 10.43
CA PHE A 127 8.53 -11.84 9.27
C PHE A 127 9.81 -11.91 8.44
N LYS A 128 10.91 -11.29 8.91
CA LYS A 128 12.25 -11.31 8.27
C LYS A 128 12.21 -10.91 6.79
N ARG A 129 11.45 -9.85 6.47
CA ARG A 129 11.33 -9.35 5.10
C ARG A 129 12.69 -8.83 4.61
N LYS A 130 13.05 -9.20 3.38
CA LYS A 130 14.34 -8.82 2.77
C LYS A 130 14.33 -7.41 2.17
N LYS A 131 13.14 -6.90 1.83
CA LYS A 131 12.95 -5.60 1.21
C LYS A 131 12.10 -4.75 2.15
N LYS A 132 12.57 -3.53 2.43
CA LYS A 132 11.78 -2.52 3.13
C LYS A 132 10.65 -2.02 2.23
N ILE A 133 9.47 -1.85 2.81
CA ILE A 133 8.30 -1.28 2.15
C ILE A 133 8.37 0.24 2.24
N GLY A 134 8.11 0.93 1.12
CA GLY A 134 7.94 2.38 1.12
C GLY A 134 6.47 2.77 1.33
N PHE A 135 6.22 4.01 1.72
CA PHE A 135 4.85 4.50 1.93
C PHE A 135 4.44 5.53 0.87
N GLU A 136 3.18 5.42 0.47
CA GLU A 136 2.43 6.47 -0.22
C GLU A 136 1.33 6.95 0.72
N ILE A 137 1.12 8.25 0.78
CA ILE A 137 0.13 8.86 1.67
C ILE A 137 -0.85 9.65 0.83
N ILE A 138 -2.14 9.41 1.04
CA ILE A 138 -3.20 10.21 0.40
C ILE A 138 -3.69 11.26 1.38
N ILE A 139 -3.60 12.52 0.94
CA ILE A 139 -4.19 13.66 1.62
C ILE A 139 -5.51 13.98 0.94
N GLU A 140 -6.59 13.52 1.55
CA GLU A 140 -7.95 13.60 1.00
C GLU A 140 -8.98 14.08 2.03
N THR A 141 -8.50 14.67 3.13
CA THR A 141 -9.33 15.29 4.16
C THR A 141 -8.88 16.74 4.39
N THR A 142 -9.80 17.57 4.90
CA THR A 142 -9.46 18.95 5.29
C THR A 142 -8.40 18.98 6.39
N LEU A 143 -8.45 18.05 7.34
CA LEU A 143 -7.49 17.97 8.44
C LEU A 143 -6.09 17.57 7.94
N GLY A 144 -6.00 16.58 7.05
CA GLY A 144 -4.74 16.20 6.40
C GLY A 144 -4.12 17.36 5.63
N LEU A 145 -4.92 18.14 4.91
CA LEU A 145 -4.44 19.33 4.19
C LEU A 145 -3.91 20.41 5.15
N ILE A 146 -4.59 20.66 6.28
CA ILE A 146 -4.12 21.62 7.29
C ILE A 146 -2.77 21.18 7.88
N ASN A 147 -2.56 19.87 8.05
CA ASN A 147 -1.37 19.29 8.67
C ASN A 147 -0.28 18.89 7.66
N ILE A 148 -0.42 19.20 6.37
CA ILE A 148 0.44 18.73 5.27
C ILE A 148 1.94 18.98 5.48
N ASN A 149 2.32 20.05 6.17
CA ASN A 149 3.74 20.37 6.41
C ASN A 149 4.36 19.56 7.56
N GLN A 150 3.53 18.94 8.40
CA GLN A 150 3.97 18.09 9.51
C GLN A 150 4.02 16.63 9.07
N ILE A 151 3.05 16.23 8.24
CA ILE A 151 3.00 14.92 7.56
C ILE A 151 4.18 14.80 6.60
#